data_AF-A0A2D6SRS4-F1
#
_entry.id   AF-A0A2D6SRS4-F1
#
_cell.length_a   1.000
_cell.length_b   1.000
_cell.length_c   1.000
_cell.angle_alpha   90.00
_cell.angle_beta   90.00
_cell.angle_gamma   90.00
#
_symmetry.space_group_name_H-M   'P 1'
#
loop_
_entity.id
_entity.type
_entity.pdbx_description
1 polymer ?
#
loop_
_entity_poly.entity_id
_entity_poly.type
_entity_poly.pdbx_seq_one_letter_code
_entity_poly.pdbx_strand_id
1 'polypeptide(L)'
;MPANLTVQYQLAEQDYRRAATAHERLECLLRMLQLVPKHKGSEKIQAELKTRIKHARAALNQQQDRSRGGRRCRIPRQGAGQVVLVGGPNAGKSRVLAELTNAAATATEWAYSTTEPLPGMTTFEDVPIQLIDTPSISAAHFESYLTGMLRAADAVVFCFDGSSD
;
A
#
# COMPACT_ATOMS: atom_id res chain seq x y z
N MET A 1 -14.11 41.34 13.79
CA MET A 1 -12.98 41.58 14.71
C MET A 1 -11.79 40.77 14.21
N PRO A 2 -10.60 41.37 14.05
CA PRO A 2 -9.39 40.62 13.67
C PRO A 2 -9.07 39.59 14.76
N ALA A 3 -8.67 38.38 14.36
CA ALA A 3 -8.25 37.34 15.30
C ALA A 3 -6.94 37.77 15.98
N ASN A 4 -6.93 37.81 17.31
CA ASN A 4 -5.69 38.07 18.06
C ASN A 4 -4.87 36.77 18.07
N LEU A 5 -3.95 36.64 17.12
CA LEU A 5 -3.11 35.45 16.96
C LEU A 5 -1.96 35.47 17.97
N THR A 6 -1.71 34.34 18.61
CA THR A 6 -0.66 34.22 19.62
C THR A 6 0.74 34.33 18.99
N VAL A 7 1.74 34.76 19.76
CA VAL A 7 3.16 34.73 19.35
C VAL A 7 3.57 33.32 18.90
N GLN A 8 3.03 32.29 19.57
CA GLN A 8 3.24 30.88 19.23
C GLN A 8 2.71 30.54 17.82
N TYR A 9 1.56 31.08 17.43
CA TYR A 9 1.03 30.92 16.08
C TYR A 9 1.94 31.57 15.03
N GLN A 10 2.45 32.78 15.30
CA GLN A 10 3.34 33.49 14.38
C GLN A 10 4.67 32.75 14.18
N LEU A 11 5.21 32.13 15.23
CA LEU A 11 6.39 31.28 15.13
C LEU A 11 6.10 30.03 14.28
N ALA A 12 4.99 29.34 14.52
CA ALA A 12 4.59 28.19 13.72
C ALA A 12 4.36 28.54 12.24
N GLU A 13 3.90 29.76 11.95
CA GLU A 13 3.78 30.27 10.58
C GLU A 13 5.14 30.54 9.94
N GLN A 14 6.12 31.05 10.70
CA GLN A 14 7.49 31.21 10.22
C GLN A 14 8.14 29.86 9.94
N ASP A 15 7.92 28.87 10.80
CA ASP A 15 8.41 27.50 10.61
C ASP A 15 7.78 26.87 9.35
N TYR A 16 6.48 27.05 9.14
CA TYR A 16 5.81 26.63 7.90
C TYR A 16 6.44 27.26 6.64
N ARG A 17 6.82 28.54 6.69
CA ARG A 17 7.47 29.24 5.57
C ARG A 17 8.90 28.74 5.33
N ARG A 18 9.60 28.30 6.38
CA ARG A 18 10.97 27.76 6.32
C ARG A 18 11.03 26.28 5.98
N ALA A 19 9.93 25.54 6.18
CA ALA A 19 9.87 24.10 5.96
C ALA A 19 10.24 23.71 4.52
N ALA A 20 11.26 22.86 4.41
CA ALA A 20 11.83 22.44 3.14
C ALA A 20 11.06 21.26 2.55
N THR A 21 10.54 20.37 3.41
CA THR A 21 9.86 19.15 2.97
C THR A 21 8.34 19.25 3.08
N ALA A 22 7.63 18.45 2.26
CA ALA A 22 6.17 18.38 2.31
C ALA A 22 5.65 17.81 3.65
N HIS A 23 6.42 16.92 4.29
CA HIS A 23 6.11 16.38 5.62
C HIS A 23 6.22 17.46 6.71
N GLU A 24 7.34 18.19 6.76
CA GLU A 24 7.52 19.31 7.70
C GLU A 24 6.41 20.37 7.55
N ARG A 25 6.04 20.68 6.30
CA ARG A 25 4.94 21.62 6.01
C ARG A 25 3.61 21.14 6.59
N LEU A 26 3.30 19.83 6.50
CA LEU A 26 2.08 19.27 7.08
C LEU A 26 2.08 19.37 8.60
N GLU A 27 3.21 19.05 9.25
CA GLU A 27 3.34 19.16 10.70
C GLU A 27 3.15 20.60 11.19
N CYS A 28 3.76 21.56 10.49
CA CYS A 28 3.60 22.98 10.80
C CYS A 28 2.12 23.41 10.65
N LEU A 29 1.41 22.98 9.61
CA LEU A 29 -0.02 23.28 9.44
C LEU A 29 -0.89 22.69 10.56
N LEU A 30 -0.59 21.47 11.02
CA LEU A 30 -1.28 20.83 12.15
C LEU A 30 -1.04 21.60 13.45
N ARG A 31 0.20 22.04 13.69
CA ARG A 31 0.58 22.85 14.84
C ARG A 31 -0.09 24.23 14.81
N MET A 32 -0.14 24.88 13.65
CA MET A 32 -0.87 26.14 13.45
C MET A 32 -2.35 25.96 13.78
N LEU A 33 -3.01 24.89 13.31
CA LEU A 33 -4.43 24.62 13.61
C LEU A 33 -4.70 24.42 15.10
N GLN A 34 -3.76 23.82 15.84
CA GLN A 34 -3.87 23.67 17.30
C GLN A 34 -3.75 25.00 18.05
N LEU A 35 -2.92 25.92 17.54
CA LEU A 35 -2.62 27.21 18.19
C LEU A 35 -3.61 28.33 17.84
N VAL A 36 -4.45 28.15 16.81
CA VAL A 36 -5.50 29.12 16.47
C VAL A 36 -6.58 29.13 17.55
N PRO A 37 -6.96 30.31 18.08
CA PRO A 37 -8.08 30.44 19.02
C PRO A 37 -9.37 29.82 18.46
N LYS A 38 -10.24 29.27 19.30
CA LYS A 38 -11.51 28.65 18.87
C LYS A 38 -12.71 29.54 19.15
N HIS A 39 -12.80 30.66 18.44
CA HIS A 39 -13.91 31.61 18.55
C HIS A 39 -14.36 32.15 17.18
N LYS A 40 -15.53 32.79 17.12
CA LYS A 40 -16.14 33.31 15.87
C LYS A 40 -15.20 34.12 14.97
N GLY A 41 -14.32 34.95 15.55
CA GLY A 41 -13.33 35.73 14.80
C GLY A 41 -12.21 34.95 14.09
N SER A 42 -12.10 33.64 14.33
CA SER A 42 -11.02 32.77 13.82
C SER A 42 -11.50 31.67 12.86
N GLU A 43 -12.82 31.57 12.64
CA GLU A 43 -13.44 30.48 11.87
C GLU A 43 -12.90 30.40 10.45
N LYS A 44 -12.70 31.56 9.80
CA LYS A 44 -12.13 31.64 8.46
C LYS A 44 -10.72 31.04 8.39
N ILE A 45 -9.87 31.37 9.38
CA ILE A 45 -8.49 30.87 9.47
C ILE A 45 -8.49 29.36 9.71
N GLN A 46 -9.36 28.86 10.60
CA GLN A 46 -9.48 27.42 10.84
C GLN A 46 -9.95 26.66 9.59
N ALA A 47 -10.92 27.19 8.86
CA ALA A 47 -11.42 26.58 7.63
C ALA A 47 -10.31 26.51 6.56
N GLU A 48 -9.55 27.59 6.41
CA GLU A 48 -8.42 27.65 5.48
C GLU A 48 -7.32 26.65 5.85
N LEU A 49 -6.92 26.58 7.13
CA LEU A 49 -5.92 25.62 7.60
C LEU A 49 -6.36 24.17 7.38
N LYS A 50 -7.62 23.83 7.71
CA LYS A 50 -8.17 22.49 7.44
C LYS A 50 -8.14 22.12 5.96
N THR A 51 -8.43 23.09 5.09
CA THR A 51 -8.38 22.91 3.64
C THR A 51 -6.94 22.66 3.18
N ARG A 52 -5.99 23.48 3.64
CA ARG A 52 -4.55 23.30 3.35
C ARG A 52 -4.03 21.95 3.85
N ILE A 53 -4.44 21.51 5.04
CA ILE A 53 -4.09 20.18 5.59
C ILE A 53 -4.64 19.06 4.70
N LYS A 54 -5.91 19.16 4.26
CA LYS A 54 -6.51 18.17 3.35
C LYS A 54 -5.72 18.07 2.05
N HIS A 55 -5.37 19.20 1.44
CA HIS A 55 -4.57 19.22 0.22
C HIS A 55 -3.14 18.69 0.44
N ALA A 56 -2.48 19.07 1.54
CA ALA A 56 -1.14 18.59 1.86
C ALA A 56 -1.10 17.06 2.08
N ARG A 57 -2.09 16.50 2.80
CA ARG A 57 -2.25 15.05 2.95
C ARG A 57 -2.48 14.35 1.61
N ALA A 58 -3.35 14.90 0.76
CA ALA A 58 -3.61 14.35 -0.57
C ALA A 58 -2.36 14.39 -1.46
N ALA A 59 -1.58 15.47 -1.41
CA ALA A 59 -0.34 15.61 -2.17
C ALA A 59 0.74 14.63 -1.70
N LEU A 60 0.89 14.41 -0.39
CA LEU A 60 1.81 13.41 0.16
C LEU A 60 1.40 11.99 -0.25
N ASN A 61 0.11 11.67 -0.21
CA ASN A 61 -0.39 10.37 -0.70
C ASN A 61 -0.15 10.21 -2.20
N GLN A 62 -0.38 11.25 -3.01
CA GLN A 62 -0.09 11.20 -4.45
C GLN A 62 1.41 11.11 -4.75
N GLN A 63 2.27 11.73 -3.93
CA GLN A 63 3.72 11.58 -4.06
C GLN A 63 4.18 10.18 -3.65
N GLN A 64 3.56 9.57 -2.62
CA GLN A 64 3.74 8.15 -2.34
C GLN A 64 3.25 7.28 -3.51
N ASP A 65 2.14 7.60 -4.14
CA ASP A 65 1.62 6.84 -5.28
C ASP A 65 2.43 7.06 -6.57
N ARG A 66 3.08 8.22 -6.74
CA ARG A 66 3.99 8.51 -7.88
C ARG A 66 5.40 7.97 -7.67
N SER A 67 5.91 7.96 -6.43
CA SER A 67 7.15 7.26 -6.07
C SER A 67 6.96 5.74 -6.01
N ARG A 68 5.73 5.29 -5.74
CA ARG A 68 5.20 3.97 -6.14
C ARG A 68 4.85 3.95 -7.62
N GLY A 69 5.79 4.32 -8.48
CA GLY A 69 5.88 3.75 -9.83
C GLY A 69 6.15 2.24 -9.78
N GLY A 70 5.53 1.53 -8.83
CA GLY A 70 5.58 0.09 -8.67
C GLY A 70 4.91 -0.55 -9.87
N ARG A 71 5.48 -1.67 -10.28
CA ARG A 71 5.03 -2.45 -11.43
C ARG A 71 3.51 -2.62 -11.36
N ARG A 72 2.78 -2.16 -12.38
CA ARG A 72 1.36 -2.46 -12.50
C ARG A 72 1.21 -3.88 -12.99
N CYS A 73 1.07 -4.83 -12.08
CA CYS A 73 0.71 -6.20 -12.42
C CYS A 73 -0.81 -6.34 -12.39
N ARG A 74 -1.43 -6.50 -13.56
CA ARG A 74 -2.86 -6.83 -13.69
C ARG A 74 -2.96 -8.17 -14.40
N ILE A 75 -3.45 -9.18 -13.68
CA ILE A 75 -3.80 -10.48 -14.23
C ILE A 75 -5.31 -10.48 -14.52
N PRO A 76 -5.74 -10.64 -15.79
CA PRO A 76 -7.15 -10.80 -16.11
C PRO A 76 -7.74 -12.01 -15.37
N ARG A 77 -8.94 -11.83 -14.80
CA ARG A 77 -9.67 -12.91 -14.15
C ARG A 77 -10.07 -13.95 -15.20
N GLN A 78 -9.91 -15.23 -14.85
CA GLN A 78 -10.28 -16.38 -15.66
C GLN A 78 -10.94 -17.44 -14.79
N GLY A 79 -11.76 -18.30 -15.39
CA GLY A 79 -12.48 -19.36 -14.67
C GLY A 79 -13.57 -18.84 -13.74
N ALA A 80 -14.00 -19.70 -12.82
CA ALA A 80 -15.03 -19.41 -11.83
C ALA A 80 -14.51 -18.63 -10.62
N GLY A 81 -13.20 -18.66 -10.36
CA GLY A 81 -12.59 -17.96 -9.25
C GLY A 81 -11.07 -17.79 -9.39
N GLN A 82 -10.54 -16.80 -8.67
CA GLN A 82 -9.12 -16.46 -8.60
C GLN A 82 -8.61 -16.63 -7.17
N VAL A 83 -7.60 -17.47 -7.00
CA VAL A 83 -6.95 -17.78 -5.72
C VAL A 83 -5.50 -17.32 -5.77
N VAL A 84 -5.08 -16.52 -4.77
CA VAL A 84 -3.72 -15.98 -4.72
C VAL A 84 -2.92 -16.69 -3.63
N LEU A 85 -1.75 -17.22 -3.99
CA LEU A 85 -0.81 -17.83 -3.07
C LEU A 85 0.13 -16.75 -2.50
N VAL A 86 0.24 -16.65 -1.18
CA VAL A 86 1.13 -15.72 -0.47
C VAL A 86 1.97 -16.45 0.57
N GLY A 87 3.15 -15.91 0.90
CA GLY A 87 4.05 -16.55 1.85
C GLY A 87 5.49 -16.07 1.71
N GLY A 88 6.30 -16.39 2.71
CA GLY A 88 7.72 -16.07 2.73
C GLY A 88 8.52 -16.75 1.63
N PRO A 89 9.82 -16.43 1.52
CA PRO A 89 10.74 -17.18 0.66
C PRO A 89 10.70 -18.67 1.00
N ASN A 90 10.84 -19.53 -0.02
CA ASN A 90 10.89 -20.99 0.12
C ASN A 90 9.66 -21.65 0.78
N ALA A 91 8.56 -20.92 0.98
CA ALA A 91 7.31 -21.46 1.55
C ALA A 91 6.53 -22.43 0.63
N GLY A 92 7.14 -22.95 -0.45
CA GLY A 92 6.51 -23.91 -1.35
C GLY A 92 5.46 -23.37 -2.34
N LYS A 93 5.24 -22.04 -2.42
CA LYS A 93 4.20 -21.43 -3.29
C LYS A 93 4.27 -21.88 -4.75
N SER A 94 5.45 -21.77 -5.37
CA SER A 94 5.65 -22.16 -6.78
C SER A 94 5.48 -23.67 -6.99
N ARG A 95 5.76 -24.47 -5.96
CA ARG A 95 5.54 -25.93 -6.00
C ARG A 95 4.05 -26.25 -5.96
N VAL A 96 3.27 -25.59 -5.10
CA VAL A 96 1.80 -25.70 -5.09
C VAL A 96 1.23 -25.35 -6.45
N LEU A 97 1.70 -24.25 -7.07
CA LEU A 97 1.25 -23.89 -8.41
C LEU A 97 1.62 -24.96 -9.46
N ALA A 98 2.86 -25.45 -9.46
CA ALA A 98 3.34 -26.46 -10.40
C ALA A 98 2.64 -27.82 -10.25
N GLU A 99 2.29 -28.22 -9.02
CA GLU A 99 1.62 -29.51 -8.75
C GLU A 99 0.12 -29.46 -9.07
N LEU A 100 -0.52 -28.31 -8.82
CA LEU A 100 -1.95 -28.15 -9.06
C LEU A 100 -2.30 -27.68 -10.47
N THR A 101 -1.34 -27.21 -11.25
CA THR A 101 -1.56 -26.65 -12.59
C THR A 101 -0.52 -27.16 -13.57
N ASN A 102 -0.79 -27.05 -14.88
CA ASN A 102 0.22 -27.28 -15.92
C ASN A 102 1.12 -26.05 -16.14
N ALA A 103 1.23 -25.12 -15.17
CA ALA A 103 2.12 -23.98 -15.29
C ALA A 103 3.58 -24.42 -15.18
N ALA A 104 4.44 -23.83 -16.02
CA ALA A 104 5.89 -23.99 -15.94
C ALA A 104 6.49 -23.19 -14.77
N ALA A 105 5.95 -23.37 -13.56
CA ALA A 105 6.44 -22.74 -12.36
C ALA A 105 7.71 -23.46 -11.91
N THR A 106 8.85 -22.75 -11.91
CA THR A 106 10.12 -23.32 -11.45
C THR A 106 10.27 -23.06 -9.95
N ALA A 107 10.07 -24.09 -9.13
CA ALA A 107 10.47 -24.05 -7.73
C ALA A 107 11.99 -24.21 -7.66
N THR A 108 12.70 -23.19 -7.16
CA THR A 108 14.14 -23.22 -6.94
C THR A 108 14.45 -23.02 -5.46
N GLU A 109 15.60 -23.52 -5.00
CA GLU A 109 16.05 -23.38 -3.60
C GLU A 109 16.45 -21.94 -3.23
N TRP A 110 16.66 -21.07 -4.23
CA TRP A 110 17.03 -19.67 -4.02
C TRP A 110 15.82 -18.80 -3.67
N ALA A 111 15.95 -18.06 -2.56
CA ALA A 111 14.97 -17.09 -2.12
C ALA A 111 14.69 -16.03 -3.21
N TYR A 112 13.42 -15.60 -3.31
CA TYR A 112 12.94 -14.57 -4.25
C TYR A 112 12.98 -14.92 -5.75
N SER A 113 13.01 -16.20 -6.10
CA SER A 113 12.99 -16.67 -7.49
C SER A 113 11.76 -16.20 -8.29
N THR A 114 10.59 -16.10 -7.64
CA THR A 114 9.37 -15.55 -8.24
C THR A 114 9.45 -14.02 -8.23
N THR A 115 9.85 -13.43 -9.34
CA THR A 115 9.94 -11.96 -9.52
C THR A 115 8.66 -11.35 -10.08
N GLU A 116 7.78 -12.16 -10.66
CA GLU A 116 6.49 -11.74 -11.22
C GLU A 116 5.39 -12.70 -10.77
N PRO A 117 4.15 -12.21 -10.55
CA PRO A 117 3.04 -13.10 -10.29
C PRO A 117 2.78 -14.01 -11.49
N LEU A 118 2.67 -15.32 -11.24
CA LEU A 118 2.51 -16.34 -12.27
C LEU A 118 1.12 -16.98 -12.17
N PRO A 119 0.23 -16.76 -13.15
CA PRO A 119 -1.06 -17.44 -13.19
C PRO A 119 -0.93 -18.88 -13.71
N GLY A 120 -1.72 -19.79 -13.14
CA GLY A 120 -1.91 -21.16 -13.61
C GLY A 120 -3.38 -21.56 -13.48
N MET A 121 -3.88 -22.37 -14.40
CA MET A 121 -5.26 -22.86 -14.38
C MET A 121 -5.30 -24.28 -13.82
N THR A 122 -6.22 -24.53 -12.90
CA THR A 122 -6.59 -25.85 -12.41
C THR A 122 -8.10 -26.08 -12.54
N THR A 123 -8.54 -27.30 -12.30
CA THR A 123 -9.96 -27.68 -12.26
C THR A 123 -10.26 -28.47 -11.00
N PHE A 124 -11.33 -28.12 -10.29
CA PHE A 124 -11.88 -28.89 -9.18
C PHE A 124 -13.32 -29.27 -9.51
N GLU A 125 -13.65 -30.57 -9.57
CA GLU A 125 -15.00 -31.06 -9.92
C GLU A 125 -15.59 -30.34 -11.15
N ASP A 126 -14.80 -30.26 -12.24
CA ASP A 126 -15.12 -29.57 -13.51
C ASP A 126 -15.21 -28.04 -13.45
N VAL A 127 -14.92 -27.41 -12.31
CA VAL A 127 -14.90 -25.96 -12.14
C VAL A 127 -13.48 -25.41 -12.38
N PRO A 128 -13.24 -24.57 -13.40
CA PRO A 128 -11.93 -23.98 -13.64
C PRO A 128 -11.62 -22.89 -12.60
N ILE A 129 -10.44 -22.97 -11.99
CA ILE A 129 -9.95 -22.04 -10.97
C ILE A 129 -8.59 -21.50 -11.40
N GLN A 130 -8.41 -20.18 -11.31
CA GLN A 130 -7.14 -19.52 -11.58
C GLN A 130 -6.33 -19.40 -10.29
N LEU A 131 -5.21 -20.11 -10.20
CA LEU A 131 -4.23 -19.92 -9.13
C LEU A 131 -3.20 -18.88 -9.57
N ILE A 132 -2.73 -18.06 -8.65
CA ILE A 132 -1.67 -17.07 -8.88
C ILE A 132 -0.58 -17.27 -7.83
N ASP A 133 0.59 -17.73 -8.26
CA ASP A 133 1.80 -17.66 -7.44
C ASP A 133 2.31 -16.21 -7.41
N THR A 134 2.74 -15.73 -6.25
CA THR A 134 3.20 -14.35 -6.07
C THR A 134 4.64 -14.30 -5.57
N PRO A 135 5.35 -13.19 -5.82
CA PRO A 135 6.64 -12.96 -5.21
C PRO A 135 6.60 -13.10 -3.69
N SER A 136 7.71 -13.58 -3.14
CA SER A 136 7.81 -13.84 -1.71
C SER A 136 7.68 -12.56 -0.90
N ILE A 137 6.88 -12.60 0.16
CA ILE A 137 6.62 -11.45 1.03
C ILE A 137 7.54 -11.52 2.25
N SER A 138 8.10 -10.39 2.65
CA SER A 138 8.84 -10.22 3.91
C SER A 138 8.62 -8.82 4.48
N ALA A 139 9.01 -8.59 5.73
CA ALA A 139 8.92 -7.26 6.34
C ALA A 139 9.69 -6.17 5.54
N ALA A 140 10.77 -6.57 4.85
CA ALA A 140 11.58 -5.69 4.02
C ALA A 140 11.11 -5.60 2.56
N HIS A 141 10.30 -6.56 2.10
CA HIS A 141 9.92 -6.68 0.68
C HIS A 141 8.43 -7.00 0.55
N PHE A 142 7.66 -5.99 0.14
CA PHE A 142 6.24 -6.11 -0.19
C PHE A 142 5.92 -5.23 -1.39
N GLU A 143 5.63 -5.88 -2.52
CA GLU A 143 5.28 -5.21 -3.77
C GLU A 143 3.91 -4.53 -3.67
N SER A 144 3.83 -3.23 -3.97
CA SER A 144 2.61 -2.44 -3.74
C SER A 144 1.40 -2.95 -4.54
N TYR A 145 1.62 -3.54 -5.72
CA TYR A 145 0.55 -4.09 -6.55
C TYR A 145 -0.13 -5.31 -5.93
N LEU A 146 0.53 -6.03 -5.00
CA LEU A 146 -0.04 -7.19 -4.32
C LEU A 146 -1.28 -6.81 -3.54
N THR A 147 -1.33 -5.61 -2.95
CA THR A 147 -2.52 -5.13 -2.22
C THR A 147 -3.78 -5.13 -3.10
N GLY A 148 -3.65 -4.67 -4.34
CA GLY A 148 -4.76 -4.64 -5.29
C GLY A 148 -5.17 -6.05 -5.73
N MET A 149 -4.18 -6.90 -6.01
CA MET A 149 -4.39 -8.29 -6.37
C MET A 149 -5.09 -9.09 -5.26
N LEU A 150 -4.62 -8.97 -4.02
CA LEU A 150 -5.20 -9.67 -2.86
C LEU A 150 -6.64 -9.23 -2.57
N ARG A 151 -6.95 -7.94 -2.72
CA ARG A 151 -8.31 -7.42 -2.57
C ARG A 151 -9.26 -7.86 -3.69
N ALA A 152 -8.72 -8.19 -4.86
CA ALA A 152 -9.49 -8.61 -6.02
C ALA A 152 -9.66 -10.14 -6.10
N ALA A 153 -8.92 -10.91 -5.29
CA ALA A 153 -8.99 -12.36 -5.25
C ALA A 153 -10.25 -12.84 -4.52
N ASP A 154 -10.76 -14.01 -4.90
CA ASP A 154 -11.88 -14.66 -4.20
C ASP A 154 -11.40 -15.40 -2.95
N ALA A 155 -10.14 -15.88 -2.97
CA ALA A 155 -9.48 -16.47 -1.81
C ALA A 155 -7.98 -16.19 -1.82
N VAL A 156 -7.40 -16.19 -0.62
CA VAL A 156 -5.95 -16.08 -0.40
C VAL A 156 -5.50 -17.31 0.37
N VAL A 157 -4.46 -17.98 -0.13
CA VAL A 157 -3.83 -19.13 0.52
C VAL A 157 -2.49 -18.69 1.06
N PHE A 158 -2.32 -18.79 2.37
CA PHE A 158 -1.04 -18.55 3.03
C PHE A 158 -0.21 -19.84 3.09
N CYS A 159 0.91 -19.84 2.38
CA CYS A 159 1.88 -20.93 2.40
C CYS A 159 3.00 -20.61 3.39
N PHE A 160 3.40 -21.61 4.17
CA PHE A 160 4.54 -21.56 5.08
C PHE A 160 5.28 -22.89 5.05
N ASP A 161 6.56 -22.86 5.37
CA ASP A 161 7.38 -24.07 5.55
C ASP A 161 7.23 -24.56 6.99
N GLY A 162 6.84 -25.83 7.16
CA GLY A 162 6.67 -26.48 8.46
C GLY A 162 7.86 -27.34 8.87
N SER A 163 8.97 -27.34 8.11
CA SER A 163 10.15 -28.16 8.42
C SER A 163 11.00 -27.62 9.59
N SER A 164 10.76 -26.40 10.02
CA SER A 164 11.39 -25.79 11.19
C SER A 164 10.62 -26.13 12.47
N ASP A 165 10.79 -27.37 12.94
CA ASP A 165 10.57 -27.81 14.33
C ASP A 165 11.91 -28.28 14.93
#